data_AF-A0A2E7CD50-F1
#
_entry.id   AF-A0A2E7CD50-F1
#
_cell.length_a   1.000
_cell.length_b   1.000
_cell.length_c   1.000
_cell.angle_alpha   90.00
_cell.angle_beta   90.00
_cell.angle_gamma   90.00
#
_symmetry.space_group_name_H-M   'P 1'
#
loop_
_entity.id
_entity.type
_entity.pdbx_description
1 polymer ?
#
loop_
_entity_poly.entity_id
_entity_poly.type
_entity_poly.pdbx_seq_one_letter_code
_entity_poly.pdbx_strand_id
1 'polypeptide(L)'
;MLEHPDLKHPDHDRAGPLTYEVEVYQGCVRYKRGCRFCIEPKKGTPIWRQPDDVISEVQLALDAGVRHVRLGGMTDTYTYLAEGVGEMEYPRPDPEPIARLLHGLREDERLGILHTDNGNPSIIAEHLEEAEAITKTLVATLSDGAVLSFGVESADPNVHQANWLNCDPAQLKAAVGLINRYGRARGERGLPKLLPGVNFIAGLNGETDVTYGLNMDLLNGLRDEGHWLRRINLRQVEGKGFQDVDSDAFAAFKRRVRDEVDAPLLAEMMPVGGVLRDVHWESHGGRTRLPAHDTPHHRDGSMWGGAGVSFGRQIGAYPILIGASYLTTLEATTDVMVTGHGQRSITGIELHMDADSVTASVLEAIPGVGAKAAWALVTERAKRARKRTGNSPLIDDVEAWFVAAGQRLPDRVDVHRILRPGGA
;
A
#
# COMPACT_ATOMS: atom_id res chain seq x y z
N MET A 1 -6.12 20.57 -22.84
CA MET A 1 -7.16 20.34 -21.82
C MET A 1 -6.41 19.88 -20.57
N LEU A 2 -5.98 20.81 -19.72
CA LEU A 2 -5.14 20.56 -18.52
C LEU A 2 -5.90 20.78 -17.20
N GLU A 3 -7.20 21.08 -17.29
CA GLU A 3 -8.08 21.24 -16.14
C GLU A 3 -8.85 19.93 -15.95
N HIS A 4 -8.27 19.03 -15.14
CA HIS A 4 -8.92 17.80 -14.71
C HIS A 4 -8.77 17.69 -13.18
N PRO A 5 -9.83 17.33 -12.44
CA PRO A 5 -9.78 17.25 -10.97
C PRO A 5 -8.70 16.28 -10.45
N ASP A 6 -8.41 15.24 -11.22
CA ASP A 6 -7.35 14.28 -10.86
C ASP A 6 -5.92 14.82 -11.10
N LEU A 7 -5.74 15.90 -11.88
CA LEU A 7 -4.46 16.58 -12.08
C LEU A 7 -4.27 17.74 -11.09
N LYS A 8 -5.29 18.59 -10.95
CA LYS A 8 -5.32 19.69 -9.98
C LYS A 8 -6.68 19.70 -9.30
N HIS A 9 -6.68 19.68 -7.97
CA HIS A 9 -7.93 19.72 -7.23
C HIS A 9 -8.65 21.06 -7.47
N PRO A 10 -9.97 21.07 -7.75
CA PRO A 10 -10.69 22.31 -8.06
C PRO A 10 -10.73 23.31 -6.89
N ASP A 11 -10.72 22.81 -5.66
CA ASP A 11 -10.93 23.63 -4.45
C ASP A 11 -9.63 23.99 -3.69
N HIS A 12 -8.48 23.43 -4.09
CA HIS A 12 -7.19 23.64 -3.40
C HIS A 12 -6.02 23.62 -4.38
N ASP A 13 -4.94 24.35 -4.07
CA ASP A 13 -3.70 24.35 -4.89
C ASP A 13 -2.86 23.06 -4.80
N ARG A 14 -3.47 21.95 -4.38
CA ARG A 14 -2.83 20.63 -4.30
C ARG A 14 -2.99 19.88 -5.62
N ALA A 15 -2.00 19.06 -5.93
CA ALA A 15 -2.12 18.12 -7.03
C ALA A 15 -3.19 17.05 -6.72
N GLY A 16 -3.87 16.60 -7.76
CA GLY A 16 -4.86 15.55 -7.64
C GLY A 16 -4.22 14.16 -7.47
N PRO A 17 -5.05 13.13 -7.19
CA PRO A 17 -4.57 11.79 -6.86
C PRO A 17 -4.07 10.98 -8.08
N LEU A 18 -4.05 11.55 -9.29
CA LEU A 18 -3.68 10.82 -10.50
C LEU A 18 -2.27 10.23 -10.39
N THR A 19 -2.19 8.91 -10.53
CA THR A 19 -0.93 8.20 -10.75
C THR A 19 -0.78 7.91 -12.24
N TYR A 20 0.27 8.45 -12.84
CA TYR A 20 0.65 8.18 -14.21
C TYR A 20 1.50 6.91 -14.28
N GLU A 21 1.01 5.89 -14.96
CA GLU A 21 1.78 4.68 -15.22
C GLU A 21 2.57 4.86 -16.52
N VAL A 22 3.90 4.80 -16.43
CA VAL A 22 4.81 4.91 -17.57
C VAL A 22 5.40 3.55 -17.87
N GLU A 23 5.20 3.08 -19.10
CA GLU A 23 5.79 1.83 -19.56
C GLU A 23 7.29 2.01 -19.78
N VAL A 24 8.12 1.15 -19.15
CA VAL A 24 9.59 1.19 -19.29
C VAL A 24 10.09 0.15 -20.30
N TYR A 25 9.48 -1.04 -20.31
CA TYR A 25 9.75 -2.07 -21.31
C TYR A 25 8.58 -3.04 -21.43
N GLN A 26 8.53 -3.81 -22.51
CA GLN A 26 7.54 -4.88 -22.74
C GLN A 26 8.20 -6.24 -22.92
N GLY A 27 7.48 -7.31 -22.56
CA GLY A 27 7.93 -8.69 -22.71
C GLY A 27 8.61 -9.22 -21.45
N CYS A 28 9.15 -10.44 -21.52
CA CYS A 28 9.79 -11.10 -20.40
C CYS A 28 11.11 -11.73 -20.82
N VAL A 29 12.15 -11.62 -20.00
CA VAL A 29 13.45 -12.24 -20.29
C VAL A 29 13.35 -13.77 -20.45
N ARG A 30 12.35 -14.40 -19.82
CA ARG A 30 12.06 -15.82 -19.95
C ARG A 30 11.27 -16.15 -21.22
N TYR A 31 11.19 -15.28 -22.24
CA TYR A 31 10.33 -15.49 -23.42
C TYR A 31 10.52 -16.83 -24.15
N LYS A 32 11.75 -17.39 -24.16
CA LYS A 32 12.03 -18.69 -24.77
C LYS A 32 11.38 -19.88 -24.03
N ARG A 33 11.24 -19.77 -22.72
CA ARG A 33 10.68 -20.82 -21.84
C ARG A 33 9.98 -20.19 -20.63
N GLY A 34 8.98 -19.36 -20.89
CA GLY A 34 8.30 -18.63 -19.83
C GLY A 34 7.21 -19.44 -19.17
N CYS A 35 6.66 -18.93 -18.07
CA CYS A 35 5.54 -19.56 -17.38
C CYS A 35 4.38 -19.83 -18.34
N ARG A 36 3.84 -21.04 -18.35
CA ARG A 36 2.83 -21.49 -19.33
C ARG A 36 1.53 -20.68 -19.30
N PHE A 37 1.15 -20.16 -18.14
CA PHE A 37 -0.04 -19.33 -17.96
C PHE A 37 0.18 -17.87 -18.36
N CYS A 38 1.43 -17.43 -18.52
CA CYS A 38 1.75 -16.02 -18.68
C CYS A 38 1.66 -15.59 -20.15
N ILE A 39 1.12 -14.39 -20.38
CA ILE A 39 1.07 -13.79 -21.72
C ILE A 39 2.39 -13.11 -22.12
N GLU A 40 3.15 -12.62 -21.14
CA GLU A 40 4.37 -11.84 -21.38
C GLU A 40 5.43 -12.55 -22.26
N PRO A 41 5.73 -13.84 -22.07
CA PRO A 41 6.63 -14.58 -22.97
C PRO A 41 6.19 -14.58 -24.45
N LYS A 42 4.88 -14.50 -24.71
CA LYS A 42 4.31 -14.52 -26.08
C LYS A 42 4.56 -13.21 -26.83
N LYS A 43 4.95 -12.14 -26.13
CA LYS A 43 5.37 -10.87 -26.76
C LYS A 43 6.75 -10.96 -27.43
N GLY A 44 7.49 -12.05 -27.20
CA GLY A 44 8.81 -12.28 -27.78
C GLY A 44 9.94 -11.68 -26.94
N THR A 45 11.08 -11.42 -27.59
CA THR A 45 12.24 -10.79 -26.95
C THR A 45 11.82 -9.45 -26.33
N PRO A 46 12.25 -9.15 -25.08
CA PRO A 46 11.93 -7.87 -24.47
C PRO A 46 12.34 -6.66 -25.31
N ILE A 47 11.49 -5.63 -25.31
CA ILE A 47 11.72 -4.36 -25.99
C ILE A 47 11.83 -3.27 -24.94
N TRP A 48 13.02 -2.68 -24.83
CA TRP A 48 13.39 -1.72 -23.79
C TRP A 48 13.31 -0.29 -24.30
N ARG A 49 12.83 0.62 -23.46
CA ARG A 49 13.06 2.06 -23.64
C ARG A 49 14.36 2.45 -22.98
N GLN A 50 15.03 3.49 -23.48
CA GLN A 50 16.21 4.04 -22.81
C GLN A 50 15.80 4.88 -21.60
N PRO A 51 16.64 4.97 -20.55
CA PRO A 51 16.33 5.78 -19.37
C PRO A 51 15.91 7.21 -19.68
N ASP A 52 16.62 7.90 -20.60
CA ASP A 52 16.35 9.30 -20.96
C ASP A 52 14.99 9.51 -21.61
N ASP A 53 14.53 8.53 -22.41
CA ASP A 53 13.23 8.61 -23.08
C ASP A 53 12.10 8.54 -22.04
N VAL A 54 12.27 7.70 -21.02
CA VAL A 54 11.30 7.57 -19.92
C VAL A 54 11.33 8.82 -19.04
N ILE A 55 12.52 9.34 -18.71
CA ILE A 55 12.67 10.56 -17.92
C ILE A 55 12.01 11.74 -18.63
N SER A 56 12.27 11.91 -19.93
CA SER A 56 11.69 13.00 -20.74
C SER A 56 10.17 12.91 -20.81
N GLU A 57 9.59 11.70 -20.97
CA GLU A 57 8.14 11.51 -20.93
C GLU A 57 7.54 11.89 -19.58
N VAL A 58 8.18 11.48 -18.49
CA VAL A 58 7.71 11.83 -17.14
C VAL A 58 7.80 13.33 -16.91
N GLN A 59 8.87 14.00 -17.34
CA GLN A 59 8.98 15.47 -17.23
C GLN A 59 7.84 16.19 -17.95
N LEU A 60 7.47 15.74 -19.16
CA LEU A 60 6.30 16.27 -19.88
C LEU A 60 4.98 16.01 -19.13
N ALA A 61 4.84 14.86 -18.47
CA ALA A 61 3.69 14.58 -17.62
C ALA A 61 3.65 15.50 -16.38
N LEU A 62 4.81 15.77 -15.75
CA LEU A 62 4.93 16.69 -14.62
C LEU A 62 4.59 18.14 -15.04
N ASP A 63 4.99 18.56 -16.24
CA ASP A 63 4.60 19.85 -16.83
C ASP A 63 3.08 19.96 -17.03
N ALA A 64 2.42 18.83 -17.34
CA ALA A 64 0.97 18.73 -17.45
C ALA A 64 0.24 18.67 -16.09
N GLY A 65 0.96 18.66 -14.96
CA GLY A 65 0.39 18.68 -13.62
C GLY A 65 0.40 17.34 -12.87
N VAL A 66 0.88 16.25 -13.50
CA VAL A 66 1.06 14.96 -12.80
C VAL A 66 2.06 15.15 -11.65
N ARG A 67 1.85 14.47 -10.52
CA ARG A 67 2.81 14.43 -9.39
C ARG A 67 3.12 13.02 -8.90
N HIS A 68 2.42 12.02 -9.40
CA HIS A 68 2.57 10.63 -8.96
C HIS A 68 2.82 9.75 -10.17
N VAL A 69 3.88 8.95 -10.11
CA VAL A 69 4.34 8.10 -11.21
C VAL A 69 4.54 6.68 -10.71
N ARG A 70 4.12 5.73 -11.53
CA ARG A 70 4.45 4.32 -11.38
C ARG A 70 5.18 3.86 -12.63
N LEU A 71 6.36 3.29 -12.45
CA LEU A 71 7.05 2.57 -13.51
C LEU A 71 6.32 1.23 -13.73
N GLY A 72 5.76 1.07 -14.92
CA GLY A 72 4.89 -0.03 -15.31
C GLY A 72 5.39 -0.77 -16.56
N GLY A 73 4.61 -1.76 -17.00
CA GLY A 73 4.91 -2.63 -18.15
C GLY A 73 6.06 -3.63 -17.95
N MET A 74 6.98 -3.34 -17.02
CA MET A 74 8.10 -4.20 -16.67
C MET A 74 7.62 -5.49 -16.03
N THR A 75 8.09 -6.62 -16.57
CA THR A 75 7.87 -7.95 -15.95
C THR A 75 8.79 -8.21 -14.77
N ASP A 76 9.89 -7.48 -14.69
CA ASP A 76 10.91 -7.58 -13.65
C ASP A 76 11.85 -6.35 -13.69
N THR A 77 11.83 -5.57 -12.62
CA THR A 77 12.70 -4.39 -12.47
C THR A 77 14.19 -4.75 -12.53
N TYR A 78 14.59 -5.95 -12.08
CA TYR A 78 16.00 -6.36 -11.98
C TYR A 78 16.62 -6.75 -13.32
N THR A 79 15.80 -6.98 -14.33
CA THR A 79 16.30 -7.34 -15.67
C THR A 79 16.21 -6.20 -16.68
N TYR A 80 15.88 -4.99 -16.24
CA TYR A 80 15.90 -3.81 -17.10
C TYR A 80 17.30 -3.61 -17.70
N LEU A 81 17.41 -3.84 -19.01
CA LEU A 81 18.66 -3.79 -19.78
C LEU A 81 19.77 -4.76 -19.30
N ALA A 82 19.37 -5.89 -18.69
CA ALA A 82 20.30 -6.93 -18.23
C ALA A 82 21.13 -7.58 -19.34
N GLU A 83 22.31 -8.08 -18.97
CA GLU A 83 23.22 -8.76 -19.88
C GLU A 83 22.79 -10.22 -20.16
N GLY A 84 23.01 -10.68 -21.39
CA GLY A 84 22.73 -12.06 -21.83
C GLY A 84 21.24 -12.43 -21.92
N VAL A 85 20.35 -11.44 -22.05
CA VAL A 85 18.92 -11.68 -22.31
C VAL A 85 18.73 -12.47 -23.60
N GLY A 86 18.03 -13.60 -23.50
CA GLY A 86 17.82 -14.54 -24.60
C GLY A 86 18.94 -15.57 -24.75
N GLU A 87 20.07 -15.43 -24.06
CA GLU A 87 21.15 -16.42 -24.06
C GLU A 87 21.17 -17.22 -22.75
N MET A 88 20.99 -16.52 -21.63
CA MET A 88 20.97 -17.10 -20.29
C MET A 88 19.53 -17.35 -19.81
N GLU A 89 19.34 -18.39 -19.00
CA GLU A 89 18.08 -18.62 -18.27
C GLU A 89 17.86 -17.54 -17.20
N TYR A 90 18.94 -17.17 -16.49
CA TYR A 90 19.01 -16.10 -15.52
C TYR A 90 19.96 -15.01 -16.01
N PRO A 91 19.51 -14.08 -16.88
CA PRO A 91 20.35 -12.97 -17.33
C PRO A 91 20.87 -12.16 -16.14
N ARG A 92 22.09 -11.61 -16.30
CA ARG A 92 22.79 -10.91 -15.22
C ARG A 92 22.25 -9.48 -15.10
N PRO A 93 21.70 -9.08 -13.95
CA PRO A 93 21.26 -7.70 -13.73
C PRO A 93 22.39 -6.70 -13.98
N ASP A 94 22.06 -5.59 -14.62
CA ASP A 94 22.92 -4.41 -14.70
C ASP A 94 22.31 -3.31 -13.79
N PRO A 95 22.97 -2.93 -12.69
CA PRO A 95 22.45 -1.89 -11.80
C PRO A 95 22.38 -0.49 -12.41
N GLU A 96 23.23 -0.17 -13.39
CA GLU A 96 23.41 1.21 -13.88
C GLU A 96 22.15 1.78 -14.56
N PRO A 97 21.47 1.07 -15.49
CA PRO A 97 20.35 1.65 -16.21
C PRO A 97 19.15 2.02 -15.33
N ILE A 98 18.82 1.16 -14.35
CA ILE A 98 17.73 1.44 -13.41
C ILE A 98 18.12 2.54 -12.42
N ALA A 99 19.39 2.61 -12.01
CA ALA A 99 19.89 3.71 -11.18
C ALA A 99 19.79 5.05 -11.91
N ARG A 100 20.25 5.11 -13.16
CA ARG A 100 20.13 6.30 -14.01
C ARG A 100 18.68 6.75 -14.16
N LEU A 101 17.78 5.81 -14.45
CA LEU A 101 16.35 6.10 -14.57
C LEU A 101 15.78 6.68 -13.27
N LEU A 102 15.96 5.99 -12.14
CA LEU A 102 15.34 6.38 -10.88
C LEU A 102 15.93 7.67 -10.30
N HIS A 103 17.25 7.86 -10.38
CA HIS A 103 17.88 9.10 -9.94
C HIS A 103 17.50 10.26 -10.86
N GLY A 104 17.50 10.07 -12.19
CA GLY A 104 17.08 11.11 -13.13
C GLY A 104 15.63 11.55 -12.94
N LEU A 105 14.72 10.63 -12.62
CA LEU A 105 13.34 10.98 -12.25
C LEU A 105 13.26 11.80 -10.95
N ARG A 106 14.17 11.56 -10.00
CA ARG A 106 14.23 12.28 -8.72
C ARG A 106 14.92 13.63 -8.78
N GLU A 107 15.57 13.99 -9.89
CA GLU A 107 16.10 15.34 -10.10
C GLU A 107 14.97 16.39 -10.19
N ASP A 108 13.76 15.97 -10.58
CA ASP A 108 12.58 16.85 -10.59
C ASP A 108 11.83 16.77 -9.25
N GLU A 109 12.00 17.80 -8.41
CA GLU A 109 11.38 17.90 -7.09
C GLU A 109 9.83 17.92 -7.12
N ARG A 110 9.21 18.14 -8.30
CA ARG A 110 7.75 18.06 -8.44
C ARG A 110 7.25 16.62 -8.34
N LEU A 111 8.10 15.62 -8.54
CA LEU A 111 7.73 14.21 -8.43
C LEU A 111 7.50 13.81 -6.97
N GLY A 112 6.23 13.75 -6.56
CA GLY A 112 5.84 13.34 -5.21
C GLY A 112 6.00 11.83 -4.99
N ILE A 113 5.20 11.03 -5.70
CA ILE A 113 5.19 9.57 -5.52
C ILE A 113 5.86 8.88 -6.71
N LEU A 114 6.87 8.05 -6.43
CA LEU A 114 7.55 7.22 -7.42
C LEU A 114 7.57 5.77 -6.95
N HIS A 115 6.87 4.89 -7.66
CA HIS A 115 6.82 3.45 -7.36
C HIS A 115 7.22 2.64 -8.60
N THR A 116 7.65 1.39 -8.37
CA THR A 116 7.72 0.33 -9.39
C THR A 116 6.76 -0.79 -9.01
N ASP A 117 6.68 -1.85 -9.82
CA ASP A 117 5.75 -2.96 -9.62
C ASP A 117 6.42 -4.33 -9.48
N ASN A 118 7.03 -4.87 -10.53
CA ASN A 118 7.39 -6.28 -10.56
C ASN A 118 8.87 -6.54 -10.27
N GLY A 119 9.15 -7.70 -9.69
CA GLY A 119 10.49 -8.23 -9.53
C GLY A 119 10.51 -9.73 -9.69
N ASN A 120 11.60 -10.26 -10.26
CA ASN A 120 11.79 -11.68 -10.43
C ASN A 120 12.65 -12.26 -9.29
N PRO A 121 12.05 -13.03 -8.37
CA PRO A 121 12.80 -13.59 -7.25
C PRO A 121 13.91 -14.57 -7.66
N SER A 122 13.77 -15.28 -8.79
CA SER A 122 14.84 -16.16 -9.29
C SER A 122 16.07 -15.36 -9.75
N ILE A 123 15.87 -14.26 -10.48
CA ILE A 123 16.97 -13.38 -10.89
C ILE A 123 17.69 -12.81 -9.68
N ILE A 124 16.93 -12.33 -8.68
CA ILE A 124 17.50 -11.79 -7.44
C ILE A 124 18.33 -12.85 -6.72
N ALA A 125 17.82 -14.08 -6.61
CA ALA A 125 18.49 -15.17 -5.90
C ALA A 125 19.78 -15.64 -6.57
N GLU A 126 19.81 -15.68 -7.91
CA GLU A 126 20.99 -16.11 -8.67
C GLU A 126 22.07 -15.03 -8.76
N HIS A 127 21.71 -13.74 -8.61
CA HIS A 127 22.61 -12.58 -8.78
C HIS A 127 22.52 -11.60 -7.60
N LEU A 128 22.80 -12.09 -6.39
CA LEU A 128 22.59 -11.33 -5.14
C LEU A 128 23.41 -10.03 -5.04
N GLU A 129 24.61 -9.97 -5.62
CA GLU A 129 25.47 -8.78 -5.53
C GLU A 129 24.87 -7.62 -6.34
N GLU A 130 24.55 -7.87 -7.60
CA GLU A 130 23.92 -6.89 -8.50
C GLU A 130 22.50 -6.55 -8.04
N ALA A 131 21.74 -7.56 -7.59
CA ALA A 131 20.41 -7.34 -7.03
C ALA A 131 20.45 -6.52 -5.74
N GLU A 132 21.47 -6.66 -4.90
CA GLU A 132 21.65 -5.81 -3.72
C GLU A 132 21.87 -4.35 -4.11
N ALA A 133 22.71 -4.09 -5.12
CA ALA A 133 22.93 -2.75 -5.63
C ALA A 133 21.62 -2.11 -6.14
N ILE A 134 20.86 -2.85 -6.96
CA ILE A 134 19.55 -2.41 -7.44
C ILE A 134 18.57 -2.17 -6.28
N THR A 135 18.51 -3.09 -5.30
CA THR A 135 17.62 -2.95 -4.14
C THR A 135 17.92 -1.68 -3.34
N LYS A 136 19.19 -1.36 -3.12
CA LYS A 136 19.61 -0.13 -2.44
C LYS A 136 19.18 1.12 -3.21
N THR A 137 19.35 1.12 -4.53
CA THR A 137 18.87 2.19 -5.41
C THR A 137 17.35 2.35 -5.30
N LEU A 138 16.59 1.25 -5.36
CA LEU A 138 15.13 1.28 -5.21
C LEU A 138 14.72 1.85 -3.85
N VAL A 139 15.36 1.44 -2.76
CA VAL A 139 15.07 1.94 -1.40
C VAL A 139 15.42 3.42 -1.23
N ALA A 140 16.46 3.90 -1.92
CA ALA A 140 16.88 5.30 -1.86
C ALA A 140 16.00 6.23 -2.70
N THR A 141 15.40 5.73 -3.78
CA THR A 141 14.71 6.55 -4.79
C THR A 141 13.20 6.35 -4.82
N LEU A 142 12.65 5.20 -4.47
CA LEU A 142 11.20 5.01 -4.44
C LEU A 142 10.59 5.67 -3.21
N SER A 143 9.35 6.13 -3.36
CA SER A 143 8.55 6.60 -2.22
C SER A 143 8.17 5.42 -1.34
N ASP A 144 8.04 5.65 -0.03
CA ASP A 144 7.71 4.60 0.92
C ASP A 144 6.33 3.97 0.65
N GLY A 145 6.17 2.71 0.99
CA GLY A 145 5.02 1.91 0.56
C GLY A 145 5.15 1.32 -0.84
N ALA A 146 6.34 1.42 -1.47
CA ALA A 146 6.65 0.68 -2.68
C ALA A 146 6.62 -0.84 -2.42
N VAL A 147 6.20 -1.60 -3.44
CA VAL A 147 6.05 -3.05 -3.34
C VAL A 147 6.61 -3.68 -4.60
N LEU A 148 7.45 -4.71 -4.42
CA LEU A 148 7.85 -5.59 -5.52
C LEU A 148 6.94 -6.82 -5.52
N SER A 149 6.13 -6.95 -6.57
CA SER A 149 5.29 -8.10 -6.82
C SER A 149 6.14 -9.26 -7.34
N PHE A 150 6.31 -10.28 -6.51
CA PHE A 150 7.00 -11.53 -6.82
C PHE A 150 6.03 -12.60 -7.30
N GLY A 151 6.42 -13.25 -8.39
CA GLY A 151 5.77 -14.45 -8.92
C GLY A 151 6.45 -15.72 -8.44
N VAL A 152 5.83 -16.39 -7.46
CA VAL A 152 6.16 -17.78 -7.09
C VAL A 152 5.10 -18.75 -7.63
N GLU A 153 3.84 -18.30 -7.68
CA GLU A 153 2.64 -19.00 -8.16
C GLU A 153 2.25 -20.25 -7.37
N SER A 154 3.20 -21.11 -7.03
CA SER A 154 3.03 -22.29 -6.18
C SER A 154 4.38 -22.73 -5.60
N ALA A 155 4.37 -23.19 -4.35
CA ALA A 155 5.49 -23.84 -3.70
C ALA A 155 5.62 -25.34 -4.05
N ASP A 156 4.64 -25.90 -4.76
CA ASP A 156 4.61 -27.31 -5.11
C ASP A 156 5.55 -27.61 -6.28
N PRO A 157 6.55 -28.49 -6.12
CA PRO A 157 7.52 -28.81 -7.17
C PRO A 157 6.88 -29.44 -8.40
N ASN A 158 5.78 -30.19 -8.26
CA ASN A 158 5.07 -30.77 -9.40
C ASN A 158 4.40 -29.67 -10.24
N VAL A 159 3.77 -28.70 -9.57
CA VAL A 159 3.18 -27.52 -10.22
C VAL A 159 4.28 -26.67 -10.85
N HIS A 160 5.40 -26.47 -10.15
CA HIS A 160 6.55 -25.73 -10.66
C HIS A 160 7.06 -26.31 -11.99
N GLN A 161 7.30 -27.62 -12.02
CA GLN A 161 7.80 -28.30 -13.22
C GLN A 161 6.76 -28.30 -14.36
N ALA A 162 5.49 -28.59 -14.06
CA ALA A 162 4.43 -28.72 -15.06
C ALA A 162 4.08 -27.39 -15.75
N ASN A 163 4.32 -26.25 -15.08
CA ASN A 163 3.97 -24.92 -15.57
C ASN A 163 5.18 -24.05 -15.94
N TRP A 164 6.40 -24.56 -15.76
CA TRP A 164 7.65 -23.80 -15.95
C TRP A 164 7.66 -22.52 -15.11
N LEU A 165 7.27 -22.66 -13.85
CA LEU A 165 7.21 -21.53 -12.93
C LEU A 165 8.58 -20.86 -12.81
N ASN A 166 8.52 -19.61 -12.41
CA ASN A 166 9.66 -18.72 -12.44
C ASN A 166 10.68 -19.00 -11.34
N CYS A 167 10.19 -19.36 -10.16
CA CYS A 167 10.98 -19.35 -8.95
C CYS A 167 10.58 -20.52 -8.06
N ASP A 168 11.55 -21.14 -7.40
CA ASP A 168 11.29 -22.12 -6.35
C ASP A 168 11.18 -21.46 -4.96
N PRO A 169 10.77 -22.20 -3.91
CA PRO A 169 10.67 -21.65 -2.56
C PRO A 169 11.98 -21.10 -1.97
N ALA A 170 13.14 -21.69 -2.29
CA ALA A 170 14.43 -21.28 -1.74
C ALA A 170 14.89 -19.95 -2.36
N GLN A 171 14.76 -19.83 -3.68
CA GLN A 171 15.00 -18.58 -4.41
C GLN A 171 14.06 -17.47 -3.92
N LEU A 172 12.78 -17.78 -3.68
CA LEU A 172 11.83 -16.81 -3.14
C LEU A 172 12.27 -16.30 -1.76
N LYS A 173 12.66 -17.20 -0.85
CA LYS A 173 13.14 -16.84 0.49
C LYS A 173 14.37 -15.92 0.41
N ALA A 174 15.35 -16.25 -0.43
CA ALA A 174 16.53 -15.42 -0.63
C ALA A 174 16.17 -14.00 -1.09
N ALA A 175 15.29 -13.88 -2.10
CA ALA A 175 14.83 -12.59 -2.61
C ALA A 175 14.04 -11.80 -1.56
N VAL A 176 13.10 -12.44 -0.86
CA VAL A 176 12.32 -11.81 0.22
C VAL A 176 13.24 -11.32 1.34
N GLY A 177 14.25 -12.10 1.69
CA GLY A 177 15.25 -11.74 2.69
C GLY A 177 16.07 -10.51 2.29
N LEU A 178 16.50 -10.41 1.03
CA LEU A 178 17.20 -9.24 0.51
C LEU A 178 16.35 -7.97 0.60
N ILE A 179 15.10 -8.02 0.13
CA ILE A 179 14.20 -6.86 0.18
C ILE A 179 13.91 -6.47 1.64
N ASN A 180 13.66 -7.42 2.53
CA ASN A 180 13.40 -7.13 3.95
C ASN A 180 14.61 -6.50 4.64
N ARG A 181 15.84 -6.93 4.30
CA ARG A 181 17.08 -6.39 4.87
C ARG A 181 17.20 -4.88 4.67
N TYR A 182 16.84 -4.38 3.49
CA TYR A 182 17.04 -2.97 3.14
C TYR A 182 15.75 -2.13 3.17
N GLY A 183 14.60 -2.74 2.87
CA GLY A 183 13.34 -2.03 2.64
C GLY A 183 12.37 -1.97 3.82
N ARG A 184 12.56 -2.80 4.86
CA ARG A 184 11.62 -2.91 5.99
C ARG A 184 11.49 -1.64 6.83
N ALA A 185 12.52 -0.80 6.86
CA ALA A 185 12.51 0.46 7.60
C ALA A 185 11.34 1.37 7.16
N ARG A 186 10.73 2.09 8.10
CA ARG A 186 9.66 3.04 7.78
C ARG A 186 10.23 4.28 7.09
N GLY A 187 9.54 4.76 6.07
CA GLY A 187 9.77 6.05 5.46
C GLY A 187 8.95 7.16 6.10
N GLU A 188 8.93 8.31 5.43
CA GLU A 188 8.36 9.55 5.94
C GLU A 188 6.84 9.50 6.07
N ARG A 189 6.13 8.75 5.23
CA ARG A 189 4.67 8.64 5.30
C ARG A 189 4.20 7.51 6.22
N GLY A 190 5.13 6.87 6.93
CA GLY A 190 4.85 5.85 7.95
C GLY A 190 4.79 4.41 7.42
N LEU A 191 4.90 4.21 6.11
CA LEU A 191 4.96 2.88 5.49
C LEU A 191 6.40 2.38 5.40
N PRO A 192 6.64 1.06 5.36
CA PRO A 192 7.94 0.50 5.00
C PRO A 192 8.41 1.01 3.64
N LYS A 193 9.70 1.31 3.48
CA LYS A 193 10.26 1.86 2.23
C LYS A 193 10.00 0.97 1.03
N LEU A 194 10.29 -0.33 1.16
CA LEU A 194 10.11 -1.32 0.12
C LEU A 194 9.83 -2.69 0.75
N LEU A 195 8.80 -3.38 0.28
CA LEU A 195 8.52 -4.75 0.72
C LEU A 195 8.14 -5.64 -0.45
N PRO A 196 8.38 -6.96 -0.35
CA PRO A 196 7.88 -7.90 -1.34
C PRO A 196 6.37 -8.14 -1.14
N GLY A 197 5.66 -8.33 -2.24
CA GLY A 197 4.37 -9.00 -2.29
C GLY A 197 4.52 -10.32 -3.03
N VAL A 198 3.67 -11.30 -2.75
CA VAL A 198 3.74 -12.63 -3.41
C VAL A 198 2.42 -12.98 -4.08
N ASN A 199 2.49 -13.67 -5.20
CA ASN A 199 1.33 -14.12 -5.96
C ASN A 199 1.28 -15.66 -6.00
N PHE A 200 0.12 -16.22 -5.63
CA PHE A 200 -0.23 -17.62 -5.83
C PHE A 200 -1.38 -17.73 -6.83
N ILE A 201 -1.35 -18.76 -7.66
CA ILE A 201 -2.34 -19.01 -8.71
C ILE A 201 -2.83 -20.46 -8.57
N ALA A 202 -4.12 -20.62 -8.30
CA ALA A 202 -4.79 -21.92 -8.28
C ALA A 202 -5.22 -22.36 -9.69
N GLY A 203 -5.40 -23.68 -9.89
CA GLY A 203 -5.82 -24.29 -11.15
C GLY A 203 -4.68 -24.57 -12.14
N LEU A 204 -3.45 -24.37 -11.70
CA LEU A 204 -2.27 -24.70 -12.51
C LEU A 204 -2.12 -26.22 -12.67
N ASN A 205 -1.48 -26.64 -13.77
CA ASN A 205 -1.31 -28.07 -14.06
C ASN A 205 -0.46 -28.76 -12.98
N GLY A 206 -0.86 -29.95 -12.53
CA GLY A 206 -0.21 -30.68 -11.45
C GLY A 206 -0.65 -30.28 -10.04
N GLU A 207 -1.57 -29.31 -9.90
CA GLU A 207 -2.11 -28.93 -8.59
C GLU A 207 -2.97 -30.06 -7.99
N THR A 208 -2.82 -30.27 -6.69
CA THR A 208 -3.59 -31.22 -5.87
C THR A 208 -3.91 -30.59 -4.51
N ASP A 209 -4.72 -31.24 -3.67
CA ASP A 209 -5.02 -30.74 -2.32
C ASP A 209 -3.76 -30.50 -1.47
N VAL A 210 -2.69 -31.27 -1.72
CA VAL A 210 -1.39 -31.13 -1.03
C VAL A 210 -0.72 -29.78 -1.35
N THR A 211 -0.95 -29.24 -2.55
CA THR A 211 -0.36 -27.98 -3.02
C THR A 211 -0.67 -26.82 -2.07
N TYR A 212 -1.89 -26.73 -1.54
CA TYR A 212 -2.26 -25.67 -0.60
C TYR A 212 -1.55 -25.79 0.75
N GLY A 213 -1.25 -27.02 1.19
CA GLY A 213 -0.42 -27.27 2.37
C GLY A 213 1.00 -26.74 2.19
N LEU A 214 1.63 -27.08 1.06
CA LEU A 214 2.99 -26.63 0.72
C LEU A 214 3.08 -25.10 0.58
N ASN A 215 2.05 -24.47 0.01
CA ASN A 215 1.98 -23.01 -0.07
C ASN A 215 1.89 -22.36 1.33
N MET A 216 1.13 -22.96 2.25
CA MET A 216 1.07 -22.49 3.64
C MET A 216 2.39 -22.70 4.37
N ASP A 217 3.08 -23.83 4.17
CA ASP A 217 4.37 -24.10 4.79
C ASP A 217 5.45 -23.09 4.34
N LEU A 218 5.43 -22.70 3.07
CA LEU A 218 6.29 -21.62 2.56
C LEU A 218 6.00 -20.28 3.27
N LEU A 219 4.73 -19.90 3.39
CA LEU A 219 4.32 -18.66 4.05
C LEU A 219 4.68 -18.66 5.55
N ASN A 220 4.49 -19.80 6.22
CA ASN A 220 4.88 -19.97 7.62
C ASN A 220 6.40 -19.86 7.77
N GLY A 221 7.18 -20.52 6.91
CA GLY A 221 8.63 -20.43 6.94
C GLY A 221 9.15 -18.99 6.76
N LEU A 222 8.55 -18.20 5.87
CA LEU A 222 8.89 -16.78 5.73
C LEU A 222 8.60 -15.97 7.02
N ARG A 223 7.49 -16.28 7.70
CA ARG A 223 7.13 -15.62 8.96
C ARG A 223 8.03 -16.04 10.12
N ASP A 224 8.38 -17.31 10.21
CA ASP A 224 9.28 -17.84 11.24
C ASP A 224 10.68 -17.23 11.13
N GLU A 225 11.10 -16.88 9.91
CA GLU A 225 12.33 -16.13 9.62
C GLU A 225 12.19 -14.61 9.85
N GLY A 226 11.01 -14.14 10.29
CA GLY A 226 10.75 -12.74 10.62
C GLY A 226 10.59 -11.82 9.40
N HIS A 227 10.31 -12.37 8.22
CA HIS A 227 10.11 -11.59 7.00
C HIS A 227 8.71 -11.00 6.89
N TRP A 228 8.63 -9.77 6.41
CA TRP A 228 7.39 -9.10 6.05
C TRP A 228 7.09 -9.27 4.57
N LEU A 229 5.82 -9.59 4.31
CA LEU A 229 5.21 -9.53 3.00
C LEU A 229 4.14 -8.44 3.05
N ARG A 230 4.20 -7.47 2.15
CA ARG A 230 3.22 -6.38 2.13
C ARG A 230 1.83 -6.87 1.72
N ARG A 231 1.76 -7.89 0.87
CA ARG A 231 0.52 -8.43 0.31
C ARG A 231 0.72 -9.85 -0.22
N ILE A 232 -0.27 -10.70 0.02
CA ILE A 232 -0.41 -12.02 -0.62
C ILE A 232 -1.62 -12.00 -1.57
N ASN A 233 -1.35 -12.16 -2.86
CA ASN A 233 -2.34 -12.27 -3.90
C ASN A 233 -2.68 -13.74 -4.16
N LEU A 234 -3.96 -14.06 -4.12
CA LEU A 234 -4.47 -15.40 -4.37
C LEU A 234 -5.45 -15.30 -5.54
N ARG A 235 -5.06 -15.84 -6.69
CA ARG A 235 -5.82 -15.79 -7.94
C ARG A 235 -6.11 -17.20 -8.44
N GLN A 236 -6.99 -17.30 -9.43
CA GLN A 236 -7.19 -18.52 -10.20
C GLN A 236 -6.69 -18.26 -11.62
N VAL A 237 -6.10 -19.28 -12.24
CA VAL A 237 -5.73 -19.19 -13.66
C VAL A 237 -7.00 -19.20 -14.52
N GLU A 238 -6.99 -18.41 -15.59
CA GLU A 238 -8.03 -18.42 -16.60
C GLU A 238 -7.44 -18.88 -17.94
N GLY A 239 -8.12 -19.77 -18.64
CA GLY A 239 -7.73 -20.21 -19.99
C GLY A 239 -7.98 -21.69 -20.24
N LYS A 240 -7.93 -22.08 -21.52
CA LYS A 240 -8.05 -23.49 -21.92
C LYS A 240 -6.77 -24.26 -21.59
N GLY A 241 -6.90 -25.50 -21.12
CA GLY A 241 -5.77 -26.39 -20.83
C GLY A 241 -5.18 -26.26 -19.42
N PHE A 242 -5.91 -25.59 -18.52
CA PHE A 242 -5.65 -25.58 -17.08
C PHE A 242 -6.67 -26.44 -16.34
N GLN A 243 -6.36 -26.78 -15.10
CA GLN A 243 -7.20 -27.65 -14.27
C GLN A 243 -8.35 -26.84 -13.67
N ASP A 244 -9.46 -27.53 -13.41
CA ASP A 244 -10.54 -26.97 -12.61
C ASP A 244 -10.07 -26.78 -11.16
N VAL A 245 -10.46 -25.65 -10.57
CA VAL A 245 -10.12 -25.31 -9.18
C VAL A 245 -11.15 -25.93 -8.25
N ASP A 246 -10.70 -26.74 -7.28
CA ASP A 246 -11.54 -27.11 -6.15
C ASP A 246 -11.88 -25.85 -5.34
N SER A 247 -13.14 -25.44 -5.45
CA SER A 247 -13.62 -24.17 -4.89
C SER A 247 -13.59 -24.17 -3.36
N ASP A 248 -13.83 -25.31 -2.71
CA ASP A 248 -13.87 -25.43 -1.26
C ASP A 248 -12.46 -25.45 -0.69
N ALA A 249 -11.56 -26.22 -1.29
CA ALA A 249 -10.14 -26.26 -0.93
C ALA A 249 -9.49 -24.88 -1.11
N PHE A 250 -9.72 -24.22 -2.25
CA PHE A 250 -9.20 -22.88 -2.50
C PHE A 250 -9.79 -21.83 -1.54
N ALA A 251 -11.09 -21.93 -1.21
CA ALA A 251 -11.71 -21.05 -0.22
C ALA A 251 -11.11 -21.25 1.18
N ALA A 252 -10.85 -22.49 1.58
CA ALA A 252 -10.18 -22.81 2.84
C ALA A 252 -8.75 -22.25 2.88
N PHE A 253 -7.95 -22.46 1.82
CA PHE A 253 -6.61 -21.90 1.70
C PHE A 253 -6.63 -20.36 1.79
N LYS A 254 -7.51 -19.69 1.04
CA LYS A 254 -7.67 -18.24 1.12
C LYS A 254 -7.93 -17.76 2.54
N ARG A 255 -8.88 -18.39 3.25
CA ARG A 255 -9.21 -18.01 4.63
C ARG A 255 -8.00 -18.16 5.56
N ARG A 256 -7.30 -19.29 5.48
CA ARG A 256 -6.07 -19.53 6.26
C ARG A 256 -5.01 -18.47 6.01
N VAL A 257 -4.73 -18.13 4.75
CA VAL A 257 -3.78 -17.04 4.43
C VAL A 257 -4.23 -15.71 5.03
N ARG A 258 -5.53 -15.36 4.95
CA ARG A 258 -6.02 -14.09 5.50
C ARG A 258 -5.91 -14.02 7.02
N ASP A 259 -6.27 -15.09 7.70
CA ASP A 259 -6.36 -15.11 9.16
C ASP A 259 -5.01 -15.41 9.84
N GLU A 260 -4.25 -16.36 9.29
CA GLU A 260 -3.00 -16.83 9.88
C GLU A 260 -1.78 -16.01 9.43
N VAL A 261 -1.83 -15.34 8.26
CA VAL A 261 -0.66 -14.69 7.64
C VAL A 261 -0.87 -13.18 7.44
N ASP A 262 -1.86 -12.76 6.63
CA ASP A 262 -2.03 -11.33 6.30
C ASP A 262 -2.38 -10.49 7.54
N ALA A 263 -3.38 -10.91 8.34
CA ALA A 263 -3.83 -10.11 9.48
C ALA A 263 -2.72 -9.91 10.55
N PRO A 264 -1.97 -10.95 10.97
CA PRO A 264 -0.83 -10.77 11.87
C PRO A 264 0.27 -9.88 11.28
N LEU A 265 0.64 -10.08 10.02
CA LEU A 265 1.66 -9.25 9.36
C LEU A 265 1.23 -7.79 9.26
N LEU A 266 -0.05 -7.53 8.95
CA LEU A 266 -0.57 -6.17 8.88
C LEU A 266 -0.51 -5.47 10.23
N ALA A 267 -0.83 -6.17 11.32
CA ALA A 267 -0.73 -5.65 12.68
C ALA A 267 0.72 -5.31 13.07
N GLU A 268 1.68 -6.12 12.66
CA GLU A 268 3.11 -5.86 12.90
C GLU A 268 3.64 -4.70 12.04
N MET A 269 3.26 -4.68 10.75
CA MET A 269 3.67 -3.64 9.80
C MET A 269 3.04 -2.27 10.11
N MET A 270 1.86 -2.21 10.71
CA MET A 270 1.13 -0.96 10.97
C MET A 270 0.49 -1.02 12.36
N PRO A 271 1.25 -1.01 13.46
CA PRO A 271 0.69 -1.23 14.80
C PRO A 271 -0.27 -0.11 15.21
N VAL A 272 -1.21 -0.43 16.11
CA VAL A 272 -2.09 0.57 16.76
C VAL A 272 -1.24 1.66 17.40
N GLY A 273 -1.62 2.93 17.21
CA GLY A 273 -0.83 4.09 17.63
C GLY A 273 0.21 4.54 16.60
N GLY A 274 0.51 3.71 15.58
CA GLY A 274 1.31 4.11 14.43
C GLY A 274 0.63 5.21 13.63
N VAL A 275 1.42 6.04 12.95
CA VAL A 275 0.91 7.16 12.13
C VAL A 275 1.20 6.92 10.67
N LEU A 276 0.18 7.12 9.84
CA LEU A 276 0.30 7.18 8.39
C LEU A 276 0.00 8.61 7.94
N ARG A 277 0.86 9.17 7.10
CA ARG A 277 0.72 10.54 6.61
C ARG A 277 0.12 10.56 5.22
N ASP A 278 -0.48 11.68 4.86
CA ASP A 278 -1.01 11.91 3.52
C ASP A 278 -2.07 10.89 3.06
N VAL A 279 -3.02 10.57 3.94
CA VAL A 279 -4.17 9.74 3.58
C VAL A 279 -5.19 10.60 2.86
N HIS A 280 -5.50 10.23 1.62
CA HIS A 280 -6.52 10.87 0.81
C HIS A 280 -7.87 10.17 1.00
N TRP A 281 -8.91 10.91 1.40
CA TRP A 281 -10.24 10.38 1.66
C TRP A 281 -11.09 10.37 0.39
N GLU A 282 -11.63 9.22 0.03
CA GLU A 282 -12.18 8.98 -1.32
C GLU A 282 -13.69 8.68 -1.33
N SER A 283 -14.24 8.20 -0.22
CA SER A 283 -15.63 7.75 -0.20
C SER A 283 -16.25 7.71 1.19
N HIS A 284 -17.57 7.93 1.23
CA HIS A 284 -18.43 7.69 2.40
C HIS A 284 -19.23 6.39 2.20
N GLY A 285 -19.52 5.68 3.29
CA GLY A 285 -20.39 4.49 3.33
C GLY A 285 -19.81 3.20 2.72
N GLY A 286 -19.06 3.32 1.63
CA GLY A 286 -18.43 2.20 0.91
C GLY A 286 -16.98 2.47 0.55
N ARG A 287 -16.28 1.43 0.07
CA ARG A 287 -14.82 1.44 -0.18
C ARG A 287 -14.43 2.03 -1.55
N THR A 288 -15.40 2.47 -2.32
CA THR A 288 -15.24 2.90 -3.72
C THR A 288 -15.67 4.35 -3.85
N ARG A 289 -14.82 5.17 -4.49
CA ARG A 289 -15.19 6.52 -4.92
C ARG A 289 -16.27 6.43 -5.99
N LEU A 290 -17.42 7.06 -5.74
CA LEU A 290 -18.56 7.08 -6.65
C LEU A 290 -18.80 8.51 -7.15
N PRO A 291 -19.40 8.72 -8.33
CA PRO A 291 -19.76 10.06 -8.81
C PRO A 291 -20.64 10.85 -7.83
N ALA A 292 -21.47 10.18 -7.04
CA ALA A 292 -22.29 10.83 -6.01
C ALA A 292 -21.48 11.52 -4.90
N HIS A 293 -20.21 11.13 -4.70
CA HIS A 293 -19.30 11.77 -3.75
C HIS A 293 -18.68 13.06 -4.31
N ASP A 294 -18.76 13.29 -5.63
CA ASP A 294 -18.22 14.47 -6.30
C ASP A 294 -19.20 15.65 -6.21
N THR A 295 -19.49 16.09 -4.99
CA THR A 295 -20.32 17.28 -4.74
C THR A 295 -19.70 18.18 -3.66
N PRO A 296 -19.96 19.49 -3.69
CA PRO A 296 -19.39 20.42 -2.70
C PRO A 296 -19.65 20.00 -1.25
N HIS A 297 -20.83 19.43 -0.95
CA HIS A 297 -21.21 19.02 0.40
C HIS A 297 -20.30 17.94 1.01
N HIS A 298 -19.69 17.09 0.18
CA HIS A 298 -18.72 16.09 0.65
C HIS A 298 -17.30 16.66 0.83
N ARG A 299 -17.00 17.82 0.22
CA ARG A 299 -15.65 18.41 0.12
C ARG A 299 -15.45 19.65 0.99
N ASP A 300 -16.53 20.33 1.36
CA ASP A 300 -16.50 21.58 2.13
C ASP A 300 -16.33 21.37 3.65
N GLY A 301 -16.33 20.12 4.10
CA GLY A 301 -16.21 19.75 5.52
C GLY A 301 -17.49 19.90 6.34
N SER A 302 -18.62 20.27 5.72
CA SER A 302 -19.90 20.43 6.42
C SER A 302 -20.44 19.11 7.00
N MET A 303 -20.05 17.97 6.44
CA MET A 303 -20.39 16.64 6.95
C MET A 303 -19.40 16.12 8.00
N TRP A 304 -18.26 16.80 8.19
CA TRP A 304 -17.16 16.28 8.98
C TRP A 304 -17.58 15.96 10.42
N GLY A 305 -17.13 14.81 10.92
CA GLY A 305 -17.49 14.28 12.23
C GLY A 305 -18.93 13.76 12.33
N GLY A 306 -19.71 13.74 11.24
CA GLY A 306 -21.03 13.11 11.20
C GLY A 306 -20.97 11.60 11.46
N ALA A 307 -22.11 11.01 11.83
CA ALA A 307 -22.23 9.56 11.95
C ALA A 307 -22.12 8.90 10.57
N GLY A 308 -21.28 7.87 10.44
CA GLY A 308 -21.05 7.18 9.19
C GLY A 308 -19.68 6.50 9.15
N VAL A 309 -19.23 6.12 7.96
CA VAL A 309 -17.89 5.59 7.74
C VAL A 309 -17.29 6.26 6.51
N SER A 310 -16.01 6.58 6.59
CA SER A 310 -15.23 7.10 5.47
C SER A 310 -14.08 6.17 5.15
N PHE A 311 -13.71 6.11 3.88
CA PHE A 311 -12.59 5.31 3.41
C PHE A 311 -11.59 6.18 2.66
N GLY A 312 -10.31 5.92 2.92
CA GLY A 312 -9.21 6.62 2.28
C GLY A 312 -7.99 5.73 2.11
N ARG A 313 -7.03 6.20 1.33
CA ARG A 313 -5.78 5.54 0.97
C ARG A 313 -4.68 6.58 0.82
N GLN A 314 -3.44 6.19 1.11
CA GLN A 314 -2.27 6.95 0.62
C GLN A 314 -2.14 6.71 -0.89
N ILE A 315 -1.60 7.67 -1.64
CA ILE A 315 -1.29 7.45 -3.05
C ILE A 315 -0.09 6.50 -3.19
N GLY A 316 -0.23 5.50 -4.06
CA GLY A 316 0.80 4.50 -4.34
C GLY A 316 0.26 3.31 -5.14
N ALA A 317 1.15 2.40 -5.55
CA ALA A 317 0.79 1.24 -6.38
C ALA A 317 -0.11 0.20 -5.66
N TYR A 318 0.14 -0.05 -4.36
CA TYR A 318 -0.62 -1.02 -3.56
C TYR A 318 -1.03 -0.43 -2.21
N PRO A 319 -1.88 0.62 -2.23
CA PRO A 319 -2.19 1.38 -1.03
C PRO A 319 -3.08 0.56 -0.08
N ILE A 320 -2.94 0.81 1.23
CA ILE A 320 -3.77 0.17 2.26
C ILE A 320 -5.09 0.93 2.40
N LEU A 321 -6.21 0.21 2.41
CA LEU A 321 -7.51 0.81 2.70
C LEU A 321 -7.61 1.16 4.18
N ILE A 322 -7.99 2.39 4.47
CA ILE A 322 -8.13 2.95 5.82
C ILE A 322 -9.60 3.33 6.02
N GLY A 323 -10.22 2.85 7.10
CA GLY A 323 -11.58 3.22 7.48
C GLY A 323 -11.61 4.12 8.72
N ALA A 324 -12.35 5.23 8.65
CA ALA A 324 -12.69 6.06 9.81
C ALA A 324 -14.18 5.87 10.15
N SER A 325 -14.51 5.64 11.43
CA SER A 325 -15.89 5.41 11.89
C SER A 325 -16.71 6.69 12.06
N TYR A 326 -16.46 7.68 11.21
CA TYR A 326 -17.20 8.93 11.10
C TYR A 326 -17.02 9.49 9.68
N LEU A 327 -17.80 10.50 9.33
CA LEU A 327 -17.68 11.18 8.05
C LEU A 327 -16.48 12.14 8.06
N THR A 328 -15.50 11.92 7.18
CA THR A 328 -14.36 12.82 6.95
C THR A 328 -14.68 13.77 5.80
N THR A 329 -13.83 14.76 5.56
CA THR A 329 -13.91 15.59 4.36
C THR A 329 -13.34 14.83 3.17
N LEU A 330 -14.14 14.55 2.15
CA LEU A 330 -13.66 13.85 0.96
C LEU A 330 -12.74 14.74 0.12
N GLU A 331 -11.85 14.10 -0.63
CA GLU A 331 -10.73 14.67 -1.38
C GLU A 331 -9.69 15.42 -0.52
N ALA A 332 -9.95 15.62 0.77
CA ALA A 332 -8.97 16.11 1.71
C ALA A 332 -7.90 15.06 1.97
N THR A 333 -6.73 15.54 2.38
CA THR A 333 -5.59 14.72 2.76
C THR A 333 -5.21 15.01 4.20
N THR A 334 -5.14 13.96 5.02
CA THR A 334 -4.88 14.07 6.46
C THR A 334 -3.91 13.02 6.94
N ASP A 335 -3.22 13.31 8.03
CA ASP A 335 -2.49 12.30 8.79
C ASP A 335 -3.46 11.53 9.70
N VAL A 336 -3.24 10.22 9.82
CA VAL A 336 -4.09 9.33 10.61
C VAL A 336 -3.29 8.50 11.59
N MET A 337 -3.84 8.27 12.77
CA MET A 337 -3.37 7.25 13.69
C MET A 337 -4.09 5.93 13.43
N VAL A 338 -3.35 4.82 13.39
CA VAL A 338 -3.92 3.47 13.29
C VAL A 338 -4.64 3.13 14.60
N THR A 339 -5.91 2.74 14.52
CA THR A 339 -6.75 2.38 15.66
C THR A 339 -7.06 0.88 15.74
N GLY A 340 -6.88 0.16 14.63
CA GLY A 340 -7.16 -1.26 14.55
C GLY A 340 -6.96 -1.83 13.15
N HIS A 341 -7.27 -3.12 13.01
CA HIS A 341 -6.97 -3.92 11.82
C HIS A 341 -8.17 -4.75 11.40
N GLY A 342 -8.45 -4.78 10.10
CA GLY A 342 -9.17 -5.86 9.45
C GLY A 342 -8.19 -6.86 8.82
N GLN A 343 -8.70 -7.80 8.03
CA GLN A 343 -7.84 -8.79 7.35
C GLN A 343 -6.87 -8.15 6.35
N ARG A 344 -7.28 -7.07 5.67
CA ARG A 344 -6.52 -6.42 4.58
C ARG A 344 -6.69 -4.90 4.53
N SER A 345 -7.15 -4.33 5.63
CA SER A 345 -7.44 -2.92 5.80
C SER A 345 -7.13 -2.54 7.24
N ILE A 346 -7.00 -1.27 7.51
CA ILE A 346 -6.86 -0.75 8.88
C ILE A 346 -8.00 0.19 9.19
N THR A 347 -8.26 0.39 10.48
CA THR A 347 -9.05 1.54 10.93
C THR A 347 -8.11 2.63 11.39
N GLY A 348 -8.53 3.89 11.19
CA GLY A 348 -7.75 5.03 11.60
C GLY A 348 -8.61 6.20 12.03
N ILE A 349 -7.96 7.17 12.65
CA ILE A 349 -8.56 8.42 13.11
C ILE A 349 -7.63 9.58 12.73
N GLU A 350 -8.19 10.69 12.26
CA GLU A 350 -7.43 11.89 11.91
C GLU A 350 -6.64 12.43 13.13
N LEU A 351 -5.49 13.03 12.86
CA LEU A 351 -4.67 13.68 13.87
C LEU A 351 -5.01 15.17 14.04
N HIS A 352 -4.56 15.74 15.15
CA HIS A 352 -4.57 17.18 15.42
C HIS A 352 -5.96 17.84 15.32
N MET A 353 -7.01 17.09 15.66
CA MET A 353 -8.38 17.60 15.66
C MET A 353 -8.61 18.55 16.83
N ASP A 354 -9.32 19.64 16.57
CA ASP A 354 -9.64 20.65 17.58
C ASP A 354 -10.65 20.12 18.60
N ALA A 355 -10.25 20.04 19.88
CA ALA A 355 -11.09 19.55 20.96
C ALA A 355 -12.38 20.37 21.18
N ASP A 356 -12.41 21.64 20.74
CA ASP A 356 -13.61 22.47 20.80
C ASP A 356 -14.69 22.03 19.78
N SER A 357 -14.28 21.39 18.67
CA SER A 357 -15.17 21.08 17.55
C SER A 357 -15.45 19.58 17.35
N VAL A 358 -14.60 18.67 17.86
CA VAL A 358 -14.79 17.22 17.68
C VAL A 358 -16.17 16.74 18.12
N THR A 359 -16.80 15.92 17.29
CA THR A 359 -18.16 15.40 17.53
C THR A 359 -18.14 14.17 18.44
N ALA A 360 -19.32 13.72 18.87
CA ALA A 360 -19.45 12.45 19.60
C ALA A 360 -18.94 11.25 18.77
N SER A 361 -19.24 11.21 17.47
CA SER A 361 -18.81 10.13 16.56
C SER A 361 -17.29 10.06 16.44
N VAL A 362 -16.61 11.22 16.35
CA VAL A 362 -15.14 11.29 16.31
C VAL A 362 -14.55 10.80 17.64
N LEU A 363 -15.11 11.23 18.76
CA LEU A 363 -14.65 10.79 20.08
C LEU A 363 -14.82 9.28 20.26
N GLU A 364 -15.93 8.70 19.81
CA GLU A 364 -16.18 7.24 19.85
C GLU A 364 -15.21 6.45 18.97
N ALA A 365 -14.63 7.07 17.94
CA ALA A 365 -13.61 6.44 17.10
C ALA A 365 -12.24 6.32 17.81
N ILE A 366 -12.03 7.00 18.95
CA ILE A 366 -10.81 6.87 19.75
C ILE A 366 -10.86 5.54 20.52
N PRO A 367 -9.88 4.62 20.32
CA PRO A 367 -9.84 3.36 21.05
C PRO A 367 -9.95 3.54 22.56
N GLY A 368 -10.95 2.92 23.19
CA GLY A 368 -11.20 3.04 24.64
C GLY A 368 -12.26 4.08 25.03
N VAL A 369 -12.72 4.91 24.09
CA VAL A 369 -13.84 5.83 24.31
C VAL A 369 -15.12 5.23 23.72
N GLY A 370 -16.00 4.70 24.56
CA GLY A 370 -17.32 4.23 24.12
C GLY A 370 -18.33 5.38 24.00
N ALA A 371 -19.48 5.11 23.38
CA ALA A 371 -20.57 6.09 23.19
C ALA A 371 -20.94 6.87 24.47
N LYS A 372 -21.02 6.21 25.62
CA LYS A 372 -21.31 6.87 26.92
C LYS A 372 -20.22 7.87 27.32
N ALA A 373 -18.96 7.51 27.13
CA ALA A 373 -17.81 8.37 27.44
C ALA A 373 -17.75 9.57 26.48
N ALA A 374 -17.96 9.33 25.17
CA ALA A 374 -18.04 10.39 24.17
C ALA A 374 -19.15 11.42 24.51
N TRP A 375 -20.34 10.95 24.89
CA TRP A 375 -21.41 11.86 25.33
C TRP A 375 -21.11 12.61 26.62
N ALA A 376 -20.39 11.99 27.57
CA ALA A 376 -19.96 12.68 28.79
C ALA A 376 -18.98 13.83 28.47
N LEU A 377 -18.03 13.59 27.58
CA LEU A 377 -17.08 14.60 27.07
C LEU A 377 -17.80 15.76 26.39
N VAL A 378 -18.73 15.47 25.46
CA VAL A 378 -19.55 16.49 24.78
C VAL A 378 -20.39 17.29 25.78
N THR A 379 -20.99 16.62 26.76
CA THR A 379 -21.79 17.26 27.82
C THR A 379 -20.92 18.21 28.64
N GLU A 380 -19.71 17.80 29.01
CA GLU A 380 -18.80 18.65 29.78
C GLU A 380 -18.34 19.86 28.97
N ARG A 381 -18.02 19.68 27.69
CA ARG A 381 -17.70 20.79 26.78
C ARG A 381 -18.87 21.78 26.67
N ALA A 382 -20.10 21.29 26.58
CA ALA A 382 -21.30 22.15 26.55
C ALA A 382 -21.49 22.93 27.86
N LYS A 383 -21.17 22.36 29.03
CA LYS A 383 -21.19 23.08 30.31
C LYS A 383 -20.16 24.21 30.33
N ARG A 384 -18.94 23.95 29.82
CA ARG A 384 -17.91 24.98 29.69
C ARG A 384 -18.35 26.11 28.75
N ALA A 385 -18.98 25.77 27.63
CA ALA A 385 -19.52 26.76 26.69
C ALA A 385 -20.56 27.70 27.32
N ARG A 386 -21.44 27.18 28.19
CA ARG A 386 -22.42 28.01 28.93
C ARG A 386 -21.77 28.99 29.91
N LYS A 387 -20.57 28.67 30.41
CA LYS A 387 -19.81 29.51 31.35
C LYS A 387 -18.78 30.39 30.65
N ARG A 388 -18.61 30.27 29.33
CA ARG A 388 -17.56 30.97 28.60
C ARG A 388 -17.85 32.47 28.57
N THR A 389 -16.90 33.25 29.07
CA THR A 389 -16.87 34.71 28.91
C THR A 389 -15.70 35.06 27.99
N GLY A 390 -15.99 35.61 26.81
CA GLY A 390 -14.98 35.96 25.82
C GLY A 390 -14.63 34.81 24.85
N ASN A 391 -13.43 34.89 24.27
CA ASN A 391 -12.97 34.00 23.18
C ASN A 391 -11.97 32.92 23.61
N SER A 392 -11.85 32.64 24.92
CA SER A 392 -10.99 31.56 25.39
C SER A 392 -11.46 30.19 24.87
N PRO A 393 -10.54 29.25 24.62
CA PRO A 393 -10.90 27.90 24.20
C PRO A 393 -11.78 27.20 25.24
N LEU A 394 -12.69 26.33 24.79
CA LEU A 394 -13.52 25.54 25.69
C LEU A 394 -12.68 24.44 26.36
N ILE A 395 -11.79 23.84 25.59
CA ILE A 395 -10.88 22.78 26.00
C ILE A 395 -9.44 23.28 25.86
N ASP A 396 -8.91 23.94 26.88
CA ASP A 396 -7.52 24.37 26.99
C ASP A 396 -6.56 23.22 27.32
N ASP A 397 -7.05 22.21 28.01
CA ASP A 397 -6.32 21.00 28.37
C ASP A 397 -7.19 19.75 28.13
N VAL A 398 -6.70 18.85 27.27
CA VAL A 398 -7.41 17.63 26.88
C VAL A 398 -7.51 16.65 28.05
N GLU A 399 -6.48 16.52 28.87
CA GLU A 399 -6.49 15.59 29.99
C GLU A 399 -7.47 16.03 31.09
N ALA A 400 -7.42 17.30 31.46
CA ALA A 400 -8.35 17.91 32.39
C ALA A 400 -9.81 17.82 31.90
N TRP A 401 -10.04 17.86 30.59
CA TRP A 401 -11.37 17.64 30.01
C TRP A 401 -11.87 16.21 30.22
N PHE A 402 -11.03 15.19 29.97
CA PHE A 402 -11.37 13.81 30.24
C PHE A 402 -11.66 13.57 31.73
N VAL A 403 -10.80 14.08 32.63
CA VAL A 403 -10.98 13.97 34.07
C VAL A 403 -12.29 14.65 34.52
N ALA A 404 -12.58 15.86 34.04
CA ALA A 404 -13.81 16.59 34.37
C ALA A 404 -15.08 15.85 33.88
N ALA A 405 -14.99 15.13 32.78
CA ALA A 405 -16.06 14.26 32.26
C ALA A 405 -16.14 12.90 32.98
N GLY A 406 -15.31 12.66 34.01
CA GLY A 406 -15.23 11.39 34.73
C GLY A 406 -14.69 10.24 33.89
N GLN A 407 -13.89 10.55 32.86
CA GLN A 407 -13.25 9.60 31.97
C GLN A 407 -11.76 9.50 32.27
N ARG A 408 -11.16 8.34 31.96
CA ARG A 408 -9.71 8.18 31.90
C ARG A 408 -9.24 8.39 30.47
N LEU A 409 -8.00 8.83 30.31
CA LEU A 409 -7.39 8.84 28.99
C LEU A 409 -7.22 7.40 28.51
N PRO A 410 -7.51 7.13 27.22
CA PRO A 410 -7.11 5.92 26.55
C PRO A 410 -5.63 5.56 26.71
N ASP A 411 -5.37 4.31 27.11
CA ASP A 411 -3.99 3.80 27.26
C ASP A 411 -3.42 3.19 25.95
N ARG A 412 -4.29 2.93 24.96
CA ARG A 412 -3.92 2.22 23.72
C ARG A 412 -3.38 3.15 22.62
N VAL A 413 -3.64 4.45 22.74
CA VAL A 413 -3.30 5.46 21.74
C VAL A 413 -2.93 6.75 22.44
N ASP A 414 -2.06 7.55 21.83
CA ASP A 414 -1.72 8.86 22.35
C ASP A 414 -2.79 9.88 21.94
N VAL A 415 -3.69 10.20 22.87
CA VAL A 415 -4.79 11.13 22.64
C VAL A 415 -4.31 12.56 22.36
N HIS A 416 -3.13 12.97 22.83
CA HIS A 416 -2.61 14.31 22.56
C HIS A 416 -2.13 14.48 21.11
N ARG A 417 -1.90 13.37 20.39
CA ARG A 417 -1.66 13.42 18.94
C ARG A 417 -2.96 13.49 18.15
N ILE A 418 -4.04 12.91 18.68
CA ILE A 418 -5.37 12.91 18.07
C ILE A 418 -6.05 14.26 18.28
N LEU A 419 -6.01 14.80 19.49
CA LEU A 419 -6.71 16.00 19.92
C LEU A 419 -5.72 17.10 20.32
N ARG A 420 -5.91 18.30 19.77
CA ARG A 420 -5.24 19.52 20.22
C ARG A 420 -6.18 20.37 21.09
N PRO A 421 -5.65 21.18 22.02
CA PRO A 421 -6.43 22.21 22.69
C PRO A 421 -7.18 23.12 21.72
N GLY A 422 -8.29 23.67 22.19
CA GLY A 422 -9.14 24.58 21.44
C GLY A 422 -8.37 25.78 20.89
N GLY A 423 -8.60 26.10 19.62
CA GLY A 423 -8.02 27.29 18.97
C GLY A 423 -6.49 27.31 18.83
N ALA A 424 -5.81 26.20 19.14
CA ALA A 424 -4.36 26.03 18.94
C ALA A 424 -4.01 25.67 17.50
#